data_AF-A0A0Q7DVK2-F1
#
_entry.id   AF-A0A0Q7DVK2-F1
#
_cell.length_a   1.000
_cell.length_b   1.000
_cell.length_c   1.000
_cell.angle_alpha   90.00
_cell.angle_beta   90.00
_cell.angle_gamma   90.00
#
_symmetry.space_group_name_H-M   'P 1'
#
loop_
_entity.id
_entity.type
_entity.pdbx_description
1 polymer ?
#
loop_
_entity_poly.entity_id
_entity_poly.type
_entity_poly.pdbx_seq_one_letter_code
_entity_poly.pdbx_strand_id
1 'polypeptide(L)'
;MLVLGAALVAAAPVEAASKCRPIEAARITQMWDHYRKQPTAAAMSISGDFQCLSIERTYQVVCRTRTTHYAHPSIVIRTVFQSGNGIQVRTEADTAADCGSFVRLMDEYNQLTKDTLGGL
;
A
#
# COMPACT_ATOMS: atom_id res chain seq x y z
N MET A 1 -21.01 -19.24 -35.93
CA MET A 1 -19.80 -18.80 -35.21
C MET A 1 -20.11 -17.47 -34.55
N LEU A 2 -20.31 -17.45 -33.23
CA LEU A 2 -20.60 -16.24 -32.47
C LEU A 2 -19.28 -15.73 -31.88
N VAL A 3 -18.90 -14.51 -32.26
CA VAL A 3 -17.67 -13.84 -31.86
C VAL A 3 -17.84 -13.21 -30.48
N LEU A 4 -16.80 -13.39 -29.68
CA LEU A 4 -16.46 -12.80 -28.38
C LEU A 4 -17.02 -11.40 -28.11
N GLY A 5 -17.55 -11.23 -26.90
CA GLY A 5 -17.63 -9.94 -26.21
C GLY A 5 -16.91 -10.02 -24.87
N ALA A 6 -15.57 -10.02 -24.89
CA ALA A 6 -14.79 -9.86 -23.67
C ALA A 6 -14.79 -8.37 -23.30
N ALA A 7 -15.59 -8.00 -22.31
CA ALA A 7 -15.54 -6.66 -21.73
C ALA A 7 -14.20 -6.50 -20.99
N LEU A 8 -13.27 -5.74 -21.59
CA LEU A 8 -12.12 -5.21 -20.86
C LEU A 8 -12.65 -4.28 -19.77
N VAL A 9 -12.61 -4.72 -18.52
CA VAL A 9 -12.72 -3.83 -17.37
C VAL A 9 -11.41 -3.05 -17.32
N ALA A 10 -11.45 -1.80 -17.79
CA ALA A 10 -10.33 -0.88 -17.68
C ALA A 10 -10.10 -0.59 -16.19
N ALA A 11 -9.05 -1.17 -15.62
CA ALA A 11 -8.55 -0.80 -14.30
C ALA A 11 -8.13 0.68 -14.36
N ALA A 12 -8.80 1.52 -13.57
CA ALA A 12 -8.41 2.92 -13.45
C ALA A 12 -6.97 3.00 -12.91
N PRO A 13 -6.11 3.87 -13.47
CA PRO A 13 -4.73 3.99 -13.04
C PRO A 13 -4.65 4.41 -11.57
N VAL A 14 -3.80 3.71 -10.82
CA VAL A 14 -3.53 3.92 -9.39
C VAL A 14 -2.96 5.32 -9.17
N GLU A 15 -3.79 6.26 -8.73
CA GLU A 15 -3.46 7.68 -8.48
C GLU A 15 -2.61 7.92 -7.21
N ALA A 16 -1.92 6.90 -6.69
CA ALA A 16 -1.20 6.98 -5.40
C ALA A 16 0.28 7.39 -5.51
N ALA A 17 0.88 7.33 -6.70
CA ALA A 17 2.33 7.51 -6.86
C ALA A 17 2.80 8.97 -6.96
N SER A 18 1.91 9.96 -7.12
CA SER A 18 2.30 11.25 -7.72
C SER A 18 2.49 12.44 -6.77
N LYS A 19 2.39 12.28 -5.45
CA LYS A 19 2.68 13.39 -4.52
C LYS A 19 3.54 12.93 -3.36
N CYS A 20 4.86 12.96 -3.56
CA CYS A 20 5.82 12.87 -2.47
C CYS A 20 5.37 13.82 -1.34
N ARG A 21 5.09 13.25 -0.17
CA ARG A 21 4.68 13.99 1.01
C ARG A 21 5.64 13.66 2.15
N PRO A 22 6.79 14.36 2.22
CA PRO A 22 7.69 14.21 3.35
C PRO A 22 7.00 14.70 4.61
N ILE A 23 6.97 13.86 5.64
CA ILE A 23 6.47 14.20 6.98
C ILE A 23 7.50 13.76 8.03
N GLU A 24 7.32 14.22 9.26
CA GLU A 24 8.23 13.87 10.35
C GLU A 24 8.24 12.37 10.64
N ALA A 25 9.42 11.80 10.86
CA ALA A 25 9.62 10.39 11.22
C ALA A 25 8.81 9.97 12.47
N ALA A 26 8.66 10.89 13.43
CA ALA A 26 7.86 10.67 14.63
C ALA A 26 6.37 10.44 14.28
N ARG A 27 5.84 11.15 13.28
CA ARG A 27 4.46 10.99 12.83
C ARG A 27 4.23 9.62 12.19
N ILE A 28 5.17 9.15 11.37
CA ILE A 28 5.12 7.80 10.77
C ILE A 28 5.14 6.72 11.85
N THR A 29 5.97 6.90 12.88
CA THR A 29 6.03 6.00 14.03
C THR A 29 4.69 5.95 14.78
N GLN A 30 4.08 7.10 15.03
CA GLN A 30 2.75 7.19 15.64
C GLN A 30 1.67 6.50 14.81
N MET A 31 1.67 6.69 13.48
CA MET A 31 0.73 6.03 12.58
C MET A 31 0.88 4.51 12.64
N TRP A 32 2.11 4.01 12.55
CA TRP A 32 2.38 2.57 12.66
C TRP A 32 1.90 1.98 13.99
N ASP A 33 2.22 2.64 15.11
CA ASP A 33 1.81 2.18 16.43
C ASP A 33 0.29 2.19 16.61
N HIS A 34 -0.40 3.17 16.01
CA HIS A 34 -1.86 3.20 15.98
C HIS A 34 -2.42 1.95 15.30
N TYR A 35 -1.96 1.63 14.07
CA TYR A 35 -2.45 0.46 13.33
C TYR A 35 -2.07 -0.87 13.99
N ARG A 36 -0.83 -1.01 14.48
CA ARG A 36 -0.36 -2.23 15.17
C ARG A 36 -1.16 -2.56 16.43
N LYS A 37 -1.71 -1.56 17.10
CA LYS A 37 -2.52 -1.74 18.32
C LYS A 37 -3.99 -2.02 18.02
N GLN A 38 -4.42 -2.01 16.76
CA GLN A 38 -5.80 -2.34 16.43
C GLN A 38 -6.09 -3.83 16.73
N PRO A 39 -7.24 -4.18 17.35
CA PRO A 39 -7.53 -5.56 17.73
C PRO A 39 -7.58 -6.57 16.58
N THR A 40 -7.82 -6.10 15.35
CA THR A 40 -7.90 -6.93 14.13
C THR A 40 -6.63 -6.86 13.28
N ALA A 41 -5.56 -6.25 13.80
CA ALA A 41 -4.29 -6.19 13.11
C ALA A 41 -3.55 -7.53 13.21
N ALA A 42 -3.30 -8.17 12.07
CA ALA A 42 -2.54 -9.40 11.95
C ALA A 42 -1.26 -9.15 11.16
N ALA A 43 -0.11 -9.59 11.69
CA ALA A 43 1.16 -9.46 11.00
C ALA A 43 1.20 -10.28 9.70
N MET A 44 1.73 -9.68 8.64
CA MET A 44 1.93 -10.31 7.35
C MET A 44 3.41 -10.23 6.96
N SER A 45 3.97 -11.35 6.51
CA SER A 45 5.30 -11.39 5.93
C SER A 45 5.18 -11.34 4.41
N ILE A 46 5.53 -10.20 3.80
CA ILE A 46 5.43 -9.99 2.35
C ILE A 46 6.82 -9.85 1.72
N SER A 47 7.76 -9.16 2.38
CA SER A 47 9.17 -9.15 1.98
C SER A 47 10.12 -8.90 3.17
N GLY A 48 11.42 -9.02 2.93
CA GLY A 48 12.47 -8.68 3.90
C GLY A 48 12.56 -7.19 4.24
N ASP A 49 12.11 -6.31 3.36
CA ASP A 49 12.25 -4.85 3.48
C ASP A 49 11.07 -4.17 4.16
N PHE A 50 9.91 -4.85 4.19
CA PHE A 50 8.68 -4.33 4.75
C PHE A 50 8.24 -5.09 6.01
N GLN A 51 7.50 -4.39 6.85
CA GLN A 51 6.71 -4.95 7.94
C GLN A 51 5.26 -4.59 7.65
N CYS A 52 4.42 -5.59 7.42
CA CYS A 52 3.04 -5.38 7.01
C CYS A 52 2.04 -5.93 8.03
N LEU A 53 0.87 -5.32 8.06
CA LEU A 53 -0.29 -5.72 8.85
C LEU A 53 -1.50 -5.81 7.91
N SER A 54 -2.30 -6.86 8.04
CA SER A 54 -3.68 -6.89 7.56
C SER A 54 -4.59 -6.40 8.68
N ILE A 55 -5.59 -5.60 8.34
CA ILE A 55 -6.66 -5.18 9.25
C ILE A 55 -7.97 -5.68 8.65
N GLU A 56 -8.46 -6.81 9.17
CA GLU A 56 -9.55 -7.57 8.54
C GLU A 56 -10.85 -6.77 8.43
N ARG A 57 -11.18 -5.98 9.46
CA ARG A 57 -12.45 -5.24 9.52
C ARG A 57 -12.59 -4.19 8.42
N THR A 58 -11.48 -3.64 7.94
CA THR A 58 -11.44 -2.53 6.98
C THR A 58 -10.86 -2.93 5.63
N TYR A 59 -10.49 -4.20 5.44
CA TYR A 59 -9.77 -4.67 4.26
C TYR A 59 -8.55 -3.78 3.94
N GLN A 60 -7.80 -3.42 5.00
CA GLN A 60 -6.61 -2.58 4.89
C GLN A 60 -5.34 -3.41 5.02
N VAL A 61 -4.35 -3.09 4.19
CA VAL A 61 -2.97 -3.53 4.36
C VAL A 61 -2.12 -2.32 4.69
N VAL A 62 -1.47 -2.35 5.85
CA VAL A 62 -0.59 -1.28 6.33
C VAL A 62 0.84 -1.82 6.36
N CYS A 63 1.72 -1.26 5.54
CA CYS A 63 3.12 -1.64 5.48
C CYS A 63 4.00 -0.48 5.92
N ARG A 64 5.05 -0.76 6.69
CA ARG A 64 6.16 0.17 6.91
C ARG A 64 7.48 -0.42 6.44
N THR A 65 8.41 0.43 6.05
CA THR A 65 9.80 0.04 5.79
C THR A 65 10.50 -0.37 7.08
N ARG A 66 11.37 -1.39 7.02
CA ARG A 66 12.31 -1.73 8.10
C ARG A 66 13.47 -0.73 8.15
N THR A 67 14.19 -0.69 9.27
CA THR A 67 15.32 0.21 9.50
C THR A 67 16.50 0.00 8.55
N THR A 68 16.58 -1.17 7.90
CA THR A 68 17.59 -1.49 6.88
C THR A 68 17.27 -0.92 5.50
N HIS A 69 16.05 -0.44 5.28
CA HIS A 69 15.61 0.06 3.99
C HIS A 69 16.02 1.53 3.79
N TYR A 70 16.42 1.92 2.58
CA TYR A 70 16.94 3.27 2.31
C TYR A 70 15.88 4.38 2.49
N ALA A 71 14.60 4.08 2.27
CA ALA A 71 13.50 5.02 2.49
C ALA A 71 12.94 5.00 3.93
N HIS A 72 13.66 4.42 4.90
CA HIS A 72 13.16 4.35 6.27
C HIS A 72 13.22 5.71 6.99
N PRO A 73 12.19 6.08 7.77
CA PRO A 73 10.87 5.43 7.87
C PRO A 73 9.91 5.90 6.77
N SER A 74 9.20 4.95 6.17
CA SER A 74 8.03 5.19 5.31
C SER A 74 6.89 4.25 5.68
N ILE A 75 5.66 4.67 5.40
CA ILE A 75 4.44 3.89 5.61
C ILE A 75 3.56 3.96 4.36
N VAL A 76 2.96 2.83 3.99
CA VAL A 76 2.04 2.67 2.88
C VAL A 76 0.78 1.98 3.39
N ILE A 77 -0.38 2.57 3.12
CA ILE A 77 -1.69 2.10 3.56
C ILE A 77 -2.53 1.86 2.31
N ARG A 78 -2.86 0.61 2.03
CA ARG A 78 -3.77 0.22 0.95
C ARG A 78 -5.11 -0.17 1.55
N THR A 79 -6.18 0.48 1.13
CA THR A 79 -7.56 0.20 1.55
C THR A 79 -8.36 -0.32 0.36
N VAL A 80 -9.01 -1.47 0.52
CA VAL A 80 -9.96 -2.01 -0.45
C VAL A 80 -11.38 -1.70 0.03
N PHE A 81 -12.22 -1.15 -0.83
CA PHE A 81 -13.61 -0.85 -0.49
C PHE A 81 -14.54 -1.23 -1.64
N GLN A 82 -15.72 -1.75 -1.28
CA GLN A 82 -16.76 -2.08 -2.22
C GLN A 82 -17.63 -0.84 -2.44
N SER A 83 -17.70 -0.38 -3.67
CA SER A 83 -18.61 0.67 -4.13
C SER A 83 -19.71 0.03 -4.98
N GLY A 84 -20.85 0.71 -5.15
CA GLY A 84 -21.98 0.21 -5.96
C GLY A 84 -21.60 -0.17 -7.40
N ASN A 85 -20.46 0.30 -7.89
CA ASN A 85 -19.93 0.03 -9.23
C ASN A 85 -18.72 -0.94 -9.25
N GLY A 86 -18.36 -1.58 -8.13
CA GLY A 86 -17.28 -2.58 -8.08
C GLY A 86 -16.32 -2.42 -6.91
N ILE A 87 -15.16 -3.07 -7.01
CA ILE A 87 -14.08 -2.98 -6.02
C ILE A 87 -13.21 -1.77 -6.36
N GLN A 88 -12.95 -0.93 -5.38
CA GLN A 88 -12.01 0.19 -5.49
C GLN A 88 -10.86 0.02 -4.50
N VAL A 89 -9.68 0.46 -4.93
CA VAL A 89 -8.45 0.40 -4.13
C VAL A 89 -7.92 1.82 -3.99
N ARG A 90 -7.69 2.25 -2.75
CA ARG A 90 -7.03 3.51 -2.44
C ARG A 90 -5.72 3.23 -1.73
N THR A 91 -4.63 3.79 -2.23
CA THR A 91 -3.33 3.71 -1.59
C THR A 91 -2.91 5.10 -1.12
N GLU A 92 -2.52 5.20 0.14
CA GLU A 92 -1.98 6.41 0.78
C GLU A 92 -0.56 6.07 1.26
N ALA A 93 0.39 6.99 1.09
CA ALA A 93 1.76 6.74 1.50
C ALA A 93 2.43 8.02 2.01
N ASP A 94 3.29 7.85 3.02
CA ASP A 94 4.05 8.90 3.66
C ASP A 94 5.50 8.44 3.86
N THR A 95 6.42 9.38 3.79
CA THR A 95 7.85 9.13 4.00
C THR A 95 8.48 10.21 4.85
N ALA A 96 9.52 9.88 5.60
CA ALA A 96 10.45 10.86 6.16
C ALA A 96 11.75 10.96 5.35
N ALA A 97 11.91 10.09 4.35
CA ALA A 97 13.02 10.15 3.41
C ALA A 97 12.79 11.23 2.35
N ASP A 98 13.78 11.43 1.48
CA ASP A 98 13.66 12.31 0.33
C ASP A 98 12.73 11.73 -0.75
N CYS A 99 12.28 12.60 -1.66
CA CYS A 99 11.35 12.21 -2.71
C CYS A 99 11.92 11.18 -3.71
N GLY A 100 13.23 11.16 -3.94
CA GLY A 100 13.86 10.14 -4.80
C GLY A 100 13.77 8.75 -4.17
N SER A 101 14.07 8.67 -2.88
CA SER A 101 13.88 7.45 -2.07
C SER A 101 12.40 7.02 -2.02
N PHE A 102 11.47 7.97 -1.90
CA PHE A 102 10.04 7.68 -1.89
C PHE A 102 9.52 7.10 -3.21
N VAL A 103 9.92 7.68 -4.35
CA VAL A 103 9.47 7.20 -5.67
C VAL A 103 9.92 5.74 -5.86
N ARG A 104 11.18 5.43 -5.55
CA ARG A 104 11.71 4.06 -5.66
C ARG A 104 11.00 3.08 -4.71
N LEU A 105 10.73 3.51 -3.47
CA LEU A 105 9.94 2.73 -2.52
C LEU A 105 8.55 2.39 -3.10
N MET A 106 7.87 3.37 -3.69
CA MET A 106 6.52 3.16 -4.25
C MET A 106 6.57 2.22 -5.46
N ASP A 107 7.61 2.27 -6.29
CA ASP A 107 7.82 1.32 -7.38
C ASP A 107 8.02 -0.11 -6.84
N GLU A 108 8.86 -0.29 -5.84
CA GLU A 108 9.09 -1.58 -5.17
C GLU A 108 7.81 -2.13 -4.52
N TYR A 109 7.07 -1.26 -3.80
CA TYR A 109 5.80 -1.64 -3.16
C TYR A 109 4.76 -2.05 -4.20
N ASN A 110 4.66 -1.32 -5.32
CA ASN A 110 3.74 -1.63 -6.40
C ASN A 110 4.09 -2.96 -7.06
N GLN A 111 5.38 -3.25 -7.26
CA GLN A 111 5.84 -4.55 -7.78
C GLN A 111 5.47 -5.68 -6.82
N LEU A 112 5.77 -5.53 -5.53
CA LEU A 112 5.42 -6.50 -4.50
C LEU A 112 3.91 -6.79 -4.44
N THR A 113 3.10 -5.74 -4.59
CA THR A 113 1.63 -5.84 -4.60
C THR A 113 1.13 -6.60 -5.82
N LYS A 114 1.70 -6.38 -7.01
CA LYS A 114 1.35 -7.13 -8.23
C LYS A 114 1.64 -8.62 -8.05
N ASP A 115 2.82 -8.94 -7.51
CA ASP A 115 3.29 -10.32 -7.38
C ASP A 115 2.55 -11.09 -6.27
N THR A 116 2.18 -10.42 -5.18
CA THR A 116 1.57 -11.08 -4.00
C THR A 116 0.04 -11.02 -3.99
N LEU A 117 -0.54 -9.93 -4.50
CA LEU A 117 -1.98 -9.64 -4.37
C LEU A 117 -2.72 -9.68 -5.72
N GLY A 118 -2.07 -10.18 -6.77
CA GLY A 118 -2.74 -10.60 -8.02
C GLY A 118 -3.33 -9.47 -8.86
N GLY A 119 -2.70 -8.28 -8.87
CA GLY A 119 -3.04 -7.21 -9.80
C GLY A 119 -4.53 -6.80 -9.82
N LEU A 120 -5.19 -6.78 -8.66
CA LEU A 120 -6.51 -6.19 -8.48
C LEU A 120 -6.48 -4.67 -8.60
#